data_AF-A0A7W7RTH8-F1
#
_entry.id   AF-A0A7W7RTH8-F1
#
_cell.length_a   1.000
_cell.length_b   1.000
_cell.length_c   1.000
_cell.angle_alpha   90.00
_cell.angle_beta   90.00
_cell.angle_gamma   90.00
#
_symmetry.space_group_name_H-M   'P 1'
#
loop_
_entity.id
_entity.type
_entity.pdbx_description
1 polymer ?
#
loop_
_entity_poly.entity_id
_entity_poly.type
_entity_poly.pdbx_seq_one_letter_code
_entity_poly.pdbx_strand_id
1 'polypeptide(L)'
;MSDGHRRAQTAIQAILRLTNLLMTGKRVAVIGHEPELAARLRAMGAQTLVADPAAALDGHRVMSEDEAVAIADLVVGATEAHLPFLRDGAIVVRAEPSEMSRKPDLYEAPGLFAGMAGVRVRDGVTGYRLGPGREVFVLDLAC
;
A
#
# COMPACT_ATOMS: atom_id res chain seq x y z
N MET A 1 19.11 15.16 3.79
CA MET A 1 18.39 13.87 3.75
C MET A 1 17.28 14.04 2.72
N SER A 2 17.12 13.11 1.76
CA SER A 2 16.03 13.22 0.77
C SER A 2 14.67 13.03 1.47
N ASP A 3 13.63 13.71 0.99
CA ASP A 3 12.28 13.57 1.55
C ASP A 3 11.74 12.13 1.46
N GLY A 4 12.18 11.36 0.45
CA GLY A 4 11.84 9.94 0.29
C GLY A 4 12.23 9.05 1.48
N HIS A 5 13.42 9.26 2.06
CA HIS A 5 13.89 8.51 3.23
C HIS A 5 12.96 8.69 4.45
N ARG A 6 12.52 9.92 4.70
CA ARG A 6 11.65 10.26 5.82
C ARG A 6 10.26 9.66 5.61
N ARG A 7 9.68 9.82 4.42
CA ARG A 7 8.36 9.26 4.08
C ARG A 7 8.34 7.74 4.21
N ALA A 8 9.34 7.06 3.64
CA ALA A 8 9.46 5.60 3.74
C ALA A 8 9.53 5.12 5.19
N GLN A 9 10.33 5.80 6.03
CA GLN A 9 10.46 5.45 7.45
C GLN A 9 9.14 5.63 8.21
N THR A 10 8.48 6.78 8.03
CA THR A 10 7.20 7.07 8.69
C THR A 10 6.12 6.07 8.26
N ALA A 11 6.02 5.78 6.95
CA ALA A 11 5.06 4.81 6.44
C ALA A 11 5.27 3.41 7.03
N ILE A 12 6.52 2.92 7.06
CA ILE A 12 6.83 1.61 7.65
C ILE A 12 6.48 1.58 9.15
N GLN A 13 6.83 2.62 9.90
CA GLN A 13 6.51 2.70 11.33
C GLN A 13 5.01 2.66 11.59
N ALA A 14 4.23 3.41 10.80
CA ALA A 14 2.78 3.42 10.91
C ALA A 14 2.17 2.05 10.55
N ILE A 15 2.61 1.42 9.45
CA ILE A 15 2.14 0.08 9.05
C ILE A 15 2.41 -0.93 10.16
N LEU A 16 3.63 -0.97 10.71
CA LEU A 16 3.97 -1.92 11.77
C LEU A 16 3.15 -1.68 13.04
N ARG A 17 2.96 -0.41 13.45
CA ARG A 17 2.19 -0.05 14.65
C ARG A 17 0.70 -0.42 14.53
N LEU A 18 0.10 -0.21 13.36
CA LEU A 18 -1.32 -0.47 13.14
C LEU A 18 -1.62 -1.96 13.01
N THR A 19 -0.67 -2.72 12.44
CA THR A 19 -0.94 -4.09 11.98
C THR A 19 -0.23 -5.17 12.80
N ASN A 20 0.86 -4.85 13.51
CA ASN A 20 1.76 -5.83 14.15
C ASN A 20 2.21 -6.96 13.20
N LEU A 21 2.31 -6.68 11.89
CA LEU A 21 2.69 -7.69 10.90
C LEU A 21 4.16 -8.08 10.96
N LEU A 22 4.41 -9.37 10.77
CA LEU A 22 5.70 -9.86 10.33
C LEU A 22 5.85 -9.58 8.83
N MET A 23 6.84 -8.76 8.46
CA MET A 23 7.13 -8.42 7.05
C MET A 23 7.83 -9.56 6.30
N THR A 24 8.58 -10.39 7.00
CA THR A 24 9.36 -11.48 6.41
C THR A 24 8.47 -12.43 5.61
N GLY A 25 8.83 -12.64 4.35
CA GLY A 25 8.11 -13.54 3.43
C GLY A 25 6.79 -12.99 2.88
N LYS A 26 6.30 -11.83 3.34
CA LYS A 26 5.09 -11.22 2.77
C LYS A 26 5.37 -10.60 1.42
N ARG A 27 4.40 -10.74 0.52
CA ARG A 27 4.41 -10.08 -0.79
C ARG A 27 3.91 -8.66 -0.61
N VAL A 28 4.76 -7.68 -0.91
CA VAL A 28 4.43 -6.26 -0.75
C VAL A 28 4.50 -5.59 -2.10
N ALA A 29 3.34 -5.16 -2.63
CA ALA A 29 3.29 -4.34 -3.83
C ALA A 29 3.51 -2.88 -3.46
N VAL A 30 4.47 -2.23 -4.14
CA VAL A 30 4.71 -0.79 -4.02
C VAL A 30 4.35 -0.17 -5.35
N ILE A 31 3.25 0.57 -5.36
CA ILE A 31 2.69 1.22 -6.53
C ILE A 31 3.22 2.66 -6.63
N GLY A 32 3.60 3.08 -7.84
CA GLY A 32 4.36 4.31 -8.05
C GLY A 32 5.86 4.19 -7.72
N HIS A 33 6.61 5.26 -7.98
CA HIS A 33 8.06 5.27 -7.84
C HIS A 33 8.49 5.65 -6.41
N GLU A 34 8.56 4.66 -5.51
CA GLU A 34 9.00 4.82 -4.12
C GLU A 34 10.20 3.89 -3.79
N PRO A 35 11.38 4.14 -4.38
CA PRO A 35 12.54 3.26 -4.27
C PRO A 35 13.06 3.11 -2.83
N GLU A 36 13.05 4.19 -2.03
CA GLU A 36 13.47 4.12 -0.63
C GLU A 36 12.57 3.25 0.25
N LEU A 37 11.27 3.20 -0.07
CA LEU A 37 10.29 2.36 0.63
C LEU A 37 10.49 0.90 0.23
N ALA A 38 10.57 0.62 -1.07
CA ALA A 38 10.79 -0.74 -1.58
C ALA A 38 12.09 -1.34 -1.02
N ALA A 39 13.20 -0.59 -1.03
CA ALA A 39 14.48 -1.04 -0.50
C ALA A 39 14.40 -1.41 1.00
N ARG A 40 13.69 -0.60 1.80
CA ARG A 40 13.51 -0.86 3.24
C ARG A 40 12.63 -2.07 3.53
N LEU A 41 11.51 -2.20 2.84
CA LEU A 41 10.63 -3.37 2.95
C LEU A 41 11.40 -4.66 2.63
N ARG A 42 12.22 -4.62 1.57
CA ARG A 42 13.10 -5.73 1.22
C ARG A 42 14.13 -6.03 2.31
N ALA A 43 14.76 -5.01 2.90
CA ALA A 43 15.69 -5.18 4.02
C ALA A 43 15.04 -5.83 5.26
N MET A 44 13.71 -5.69 5.41
CA MET A 44 12.91 -6.37 6.44
C MET A 44 12.48 -7.80 6.06
N GLY A 45 12.94 -8.31 4.91
CA GLY A 45 12.67 -9.66 4.42
C GLY A 45 11.36 -9.79 3.61
N ALA A 46 10.74 -8.69 3.20
CA ALA A 46 9.56 -8.73 2.34
C ALA A 46 9.91 -9.10 0.89
N GLN A 47 8.98 -9.76 0.20
CA GLN A 47 9.01 -9.99 -1.24
C GLN A 47 8.36 -8.80 -1.95
N THR A 48 9.16 -7.80 -2.27
CA THR A 48 8.72 -6.55 -2.92
C THR A 48 8.40 -6.75 -4.41
N LEU A 49 7.22 -6.28 -4.82
CA LEU A 49 6.70 -6.33 -6.19
C LEU A 49 6.57 -4.90 -6.72
N VAL A 50 7.20 -4.59 -7.85
CA VAL A 50 7.29 -3.22 -8.40
C VAL A 50 7.12 -3.25 -9.93
N ALA A 51 6.67 -2.14 -10.50
CA ALA A 51 6.43 -2.03 -11.95
C ALA A 51 7.59 -1.39 -12.75
N ASP A 52 8.72 -1.10 -12.12
CA ASP A 52 9.89 -0.48 -12.76
C ASP A 52 10.93 -1.55 -13.18
N PRO A 53 11.24 -1.69 -14.49
CA PRO A 53 12.29 -2.60 -14.97
C PRO A 53 13.66 -2.38 -14.32
N ALA A 54 14.03 -1.14 -13.99
CA ALA A 54 15.32 -0.84 -13.35
C ALA A 54 15.43 -1.49 -11.97
N ALA A 55 14.30 -1.64 -11.26
CA ALA A 55 14.25 -2.22 -9.92
C ALA A 55 14.53 -3.73 -9.90
N ALA A 56 14.50 -4.43 -11.04
CA ALA A 56 14.97 -5.81 -11.13
C ALA A 56 16.46 -5.93 -10.75
N LEU A 57 17.26 -4.92 -11.10
CA LEU A 57 18.69 -4.88 -10.79
C LEU A 57 18.93 -4.68 -9.28
N ASP A 58 17.97 -4.09 -8.56
CA ASP A 58 17.98 -3.94 -7.10
C ASP A 58 17.37 -5.15 -6.37
N GLY A 59 17.05 -6.22 -7.12
CA GLY A 59 16.54 -7.48 -6.61
C GLY A 59 15.04 -7.49 -6.29
N HIS A 60 14.30 -6.44 -6.66
CA HIS A 60 12.85 -6.43 -6.58
C HIS A 60 12.24 -7.30 -7.68
N ARG A 61 11.06 -7.89 -7.43
CA ARG A 61 10.37 -8.66 -8.47
C ARG A 61 9.56 -7.70 -9.34
N VAL A 62 9.87 -7.66 -10.64
CA VAL A 62 9.19 -6.78 -11.58
C VAL A 62 7.99 -7.49 -12.23
N MET A 63 6.84 -6.83 -12.26
CA MET A 63 5.61 -7.26 -12.92
C MET A 63 4.68 -6.06 -13.15
N SER A 64 3.54 -6.24 -13.83
CA SER A 64 2.56 -5.16 -13.97
C SER A 64 1.92 -4.79 -12.62
N GLU A 65 1.40 -3.57 -12.47
CA GLU A 65 0.74 -3.13 -11.23
C GLU A 65 -0.43 -4.06 -10.85
N ASP A 66 -1.27 -4.41 -11.83
CA ASP A 66 -2.41 -5.32 -11.63
C ASP A 66 -1.95 -6.71 -11.13
N GLU A 67 -0.89 -7.26 -11.71
CA GLU A 67 -0.32 -8.54 -11.27
C GLU A 67 0.28 -8.44 -9.86
N ALA A 68 0.94 -7.33 -9.55
CA ALA A 68 1.52 -7.08 -8.23
C ALA A 68 0.42 -7.00 -7.17
N VAL A 69 -0.63 -6.22 -7.42
CA VAL A 69 -1.79 -6.06 -6.53
C VAL A 69 -2.51 -7.40 -6.34
N ALA A 70 -2.68 -8.19 -7.41
CA ALA A 70 -3.40 -9.46 -7.38
C ALA A 70 -2.80 -10.50 -6.43
N ILE A 71 -1.47 -10.45 -6.23
CA ILE A 71 -0.76 -11.41 -5.39
C ILE A 71 -0.25 -10.81 -4.08
N ALA A 72 -0.38 -9.51 -3.85
CA ALA A 72 0.20 -8.86 -2.68
C ALA A 72 -0.61 -9.14 -1.40
N ASP A 73 0.10 -9.30 -0.29
CA ASP A 73 -0.48 -9.34 1.06
C ASP A 73 -0.65 -7.93 1.63
N LEU A 74 0.23 -7.01 1.21
CA LEU A 74 0.21 -5.58 1.52
C LEU A 74 0.43 -4.78 0.23
N VAL A 75 -0.44 -3.81 -0.04
CA VAL A 75 -0.32 -2.89 -1.16
C VAL A 75 -0.11 -1.49 -0.62
N VAL A 76 0.97 -0.84 -1.01
CA VAL A 76 1.22 0.58 -0.71
C VAL A 76 1.07 1.39 -1.98
N GLY A 77 0.26 2.44 -1.94
CA GLY A 77 -0.02 3.26 -3.12
C GLY A 77 -1.27 2.84 -3.90
N ALA A 78 -2.21 2.10 -3.30
CA ALA A 78 -3.39 1.64 -4.02
C ALA A 78 -4.35 2.80 -4.37
N THR A 79 -5.06 2.63 -5.47
CA THR A 79 -6.10 3.54 -6.01
C THR A 79 -7.37 2.72 -6.26
N GLU A 80 -8.49 3.38 -6.55
CA GLU A 80 -9.79 2.68 -6.75
C GLU A 80 -9.73 1.65 -7.89
N ALA A 81 -8.92 1.93 -8.93
CA ALA A 81 -8.69 1.02 -10.05
C ALA A 81 -8.09 -0.33 -9.62
N HIS A 82 -7.37 -0.36 -8.48
CA HIS A 82 -6.74 -1.56 -7.96
C HIS A 82 -7.67 -2.46 -7.13
N LEU A 83 -8.83 -1.96 -6.69
CA LEU A 83 -9.76 -2.72 -5.83
C LEU A 83 -10.20 -4.07 -6.41
N PRO A 84 -10.51 -4.21 -7.71
CA PRO A 84 -10.97 -5.49 -8.25
C PRO A 84 -9.92 -6.60 -8.15
N PHE A 85 -8.63 -6.24 -8.15
CA PHE A 85 -7.50 -7.17 -8.14
C PHE A 85 -7.10 -7.60 -6.73
N LEU A 86 -7.44 -6.83 -5.70
CA LEU A 86 -7.07 -7.16 -4.33
C LEU A 86 -7.54 -8.56 -3.95
N ARG A 87 -6.63 -9.34 -3.37
CA ARG A 87 -6.94 -10.64 -2.77
C ARG A 87 -7.72 -10.48 -1.46
N ASP A 88 -8.38 -11.55 -1.04
CA ASP A 88 -8.95 -11.62 0.31
C ASP A 88 -7.85 -11.46 1.39
N GLY A 89 -8.17 -10.68 2.41
CA GLY A 89 -7.30 -10.32 3.52
C GLY A 89 -6.21 -9.31 3.18
N ALA A 90 -6.20 -8.73 1.97
CA ALA A 90 -5.18 -7.76 1.58
C ALA A 90 -5.22 -6.51 2.48
N ILE A 91 -4.04 -6.05 2.87
CA ILE A 91 -3.88 -4.80 3.62
C ILE A 91 -3.48 -3.71 2.63
N VAL A 92 -4.10 -2.55 2.75
CA VAL A 92 -4.00 -1.49 1.77
C VAL A 92 -3.63 -0.18 2.45
N VAL A 93 -2.55 0.42 1.98
CA VAL A 93 -2.21 1.81 2.22
C VAL A 93 -2.55 2.58 0.96
N ARG A 94 -3.38 3.61 1.09
CA ARG A 94 -3.77 4.45 -0.03
C ARG A 94 -2.52 5.12 -0.63
N ALA A 95 -2.54 5.38 -1.93
CA ALA A 95 -1.68 6.40 -2.48
C ALA A 95 -1.97 7.74 -1.77
N GLU A 96 -0.96 8.27 -1.10
CA GLU A 96 -0.93 9.72 -0.88
C GLU A 96 -0.92 10.37 -2.26
N PRO A 97 -1.68 11.46 -2.50
CA PRO A 97 -1.49 12.28 -3.68
C PRO A 97 -0.03 12.74 -3.68
N SER A 98 0.79 12.06 -4.47
CA SER A 98 2.19 12.45 -4.64
C SER A 98 2.26 13.91 -5.08
N GLU A 99 3.33 14.60 -4.69
CA GLU A 99 3.62 16.01 -4.97
C GLU A 99 3.79 16.35 -6.47
N MET A 100 3.02 15.70 -7.36
CA MET A 100 2.79 16.10 -8.74
C MET A 100 1.44 16.81 -8.95
N SER A 101 0.62 16.98 -7.92
CA SER A 101 -0.63 17.75 -8.03
C SER A 101 -0.78 18.73 -6.88
N ARG A 102 -0.19 19.91 -7.08
CA ARG A 102 -0.47 21.14 -6.33
C ARG A 102 -1.89 21.61 -6.69
N LYS A 103 -2.92 20.89 -6.22
CA LYS A 103 -4.30 21.36 -6.15
C LYS A 103 -4.84 20.99 -4.77
N PRO A 104 -5.02 21.96 -3.85
CA PRO A 104 -5.49 21.72 -2.49
C PRO A 104 -6.91 21.13 -2.41
N ASP A 105 -7.63 21.05 -3.54
CA ASP A 105 -9.00 20.51 -3.61
C ASP A 105 -9.04 18.97 -3.69
N LEU A 106 -7.89 18.28 -3.80
CA LEU A 106 -7.81 16.81 -3.87
C LEU A 106 -7.75 16.12 -2.51
N TYR A 107 -7.68 16.88 -1.41
CA TYR A 107 -7.82 16.33 -0.05
C TYR A 107 -9.23 15.78 0.22
N GLU A 108 -10.21 16.12 -0.64
CA GLU A 108 -11.60 15.66 -0.56
C GLU A 108 -11.95 14.63 -1.65
N ALA A 109 -10.95 13.94 -2.21
CA ALA A 109 -11.27 12.75 -3.01
C ALA A 109 -12.05 11.77 -2.12
N PRO A 110 -13.22 11.28 -2.58
CA PRO A 110 -13.96 10.25 -1.86
C PRO A 110 -12.99 9.14 -1.47
N GLY A 111 -13.14 8.59 -0.26
CA GLY A 111 -12.19 7.59 0.23
C GLY A 111 -11.97 6.46 -0.80
N LEU A 112 -10.83 5.77 -0.77
CA LEU A 112 -10.53 4.62 -1.66
C LEU A 112 -11.69 3.60 -1.76
N PHE A 113 -12.64 3.63 -0.82
CA PHE A 113 -13.84 2.82 -0.73
C PHE A 113 -15.10 3.68 -0.59
N ALA A 114 -15.19 4.81 -1.30
CA ALA A 114 -16.29 5.74 -1.20
C ALA A 114 -17.63 5.08 -1.51
N GLY A 115 -18.62 5.32 -0.65
CA GLY A 115 -19.93 4.68 -0.75
C GLY A 115 -19.97 3.23 -0.23
N MET A 116 -18.85 2.66 0.21
CA MET A 116 -18.83 1.35 0.87
C MET A 116 -18.95 1.49 2.39
N ALA A 117 -19.74 0.62 3.01
CA ALA A 117 -19.84 0.54 4.45
C ALA A 117 -18.58 -0.12 5.04
N GLY A 118 -17.68 0.69 5.59
CA GLY A 118 -16.49 0.23 6.31
C GLY A 118 -16.80 -0.13 7.75
N VAL A 119 -16.16 -1.17 8.28
CA VAL A 119 -16.23 -1.56 9.68
C VAL A 119 -14.88 -1.25 10.34
N ARG A 120 -14.87 -0.39 11.36
CA ARG A 120 -13.65 -0.12 12.12
C ARG A 120 -13.25 -1.38 12.89
N VAL A 121 -12.09 -1.93 12.55
CA VAL A 121 -11.54 -3.13 13.21
C VAL A 121 -10.76 -2.73 14.46
N ARG A 122 -10.04 -1.60 14.38
CA ARG A 122 -9.30 -0.96 15.47
C ARG A 122 -8.94 0.47 15.06
N ASP A 123 -8.25 1.18 15.93
CA ASP A 123 -7.75 2.53 15.64
C ASP A 123 -6.81 2.52 14.42
N GLY A 124 -7.11 3.38 13.45
CA GLY A 124 -6.38 3.47 12.18
C GLY A 124 -6.55 2.30 11.22
N VAL A 125 -7.48 1.36 11.46
CA VAL A 125 -7.74 0.21 10.56
C VAL A 125 -9.23 0.02 10.31
N THR A 126 -9.62 0.11 9.05
CA THR A 126 -11.01 -0.10 8.60
C THR A 126 -11.09 -1.27 7.62
N GLY A 127 -11.97 -2.22 7.90
CA GLY A 127 -12.28 -3.34 7.01
C GLY A 127 -13.37 -2.97 6.01
N TYR A 128 -13.20 -3.42 4.76
CA TYR A 128 -14.17 -3.24 3.68
C TYR A 128 -14.44 -4.57 2.98
N ARG A 129 -15.72 -4.88 2.77
CA ARG A 129 -16.14 -6.07 2.02
C ARG A 129 -16.27 -5.74 0.54
N LEU A 130 -15.37 -6.28 -0.28
CA LEU A 130 -15.36 -6.11 -1.74
C LEU A 130 -16.25 -7.12 -2.48
N GLY A 131 -16.71 -8.16 -1.81
CA GLY A 131 -17.57 -9.19 -2.38
C GLY A 131 -17.80 -10.34 -1.39
N PRO A 132 -18.53 -11.39 -1.80
CA PRO A 132 -18.75 -12.57 -0.96
C PRO A 132 -17.42 -13.21 -0.59
N GLY A 133 -17.10 -13.27 0.71
CA GLY A 133 -15.85 -13.86 1.21
C GLY A 133 -14.57 -13.12 0.82
N ARG A 134 -14.67 -11.85 0.38
CA ARG A 134 -13.52 -11.00 0.08
C ARG A 134 -13.58 -9.73 0.90
N GLU A 135 -12.71 -9.66 1.90
CA GLU A 135 -12.53 -8.52 2.78
C GLU A 135 -11.10 -7.97 2.66
N VAL A 136 -10.96 -6.65 2.74
CA VAL A 136 -9.66 -5.96 2.71
C VAL A 136 -9.58 -4.96 3.85
N PHE A 137 -8.37 -4.65 4.29
CA PHE A 137 -8.14 -3.76 5.43
C PHE A 137 -7.37 -2.53 4.98
N VAL A 138 -7.90 -1.35 5.30
CA VAL A 138 -7.29 -0.07 4.96
C VAL A 138 -6.64 0.52 6.18
N LEU A 139 -5.39 0.97 6.01
CA LEU A 139 -4.64 1.66 7.04
C LEU A 139 -4.80 3.16 6.86
N ASP A 140 -5.17 3.85 7.94
CA ASP A 140 -5.10 5.29 8.05
C ASP A 140 -3.78 5.67 8.75
N LEU A 141 -2.81 6.14 7.97
CA LEU A 141 -1.48 6.47 8.47
C LEU A 141 -1.41 7.82 9.19
N ALA A 142 -2.49 8.62 9.18
CA ALA A 142 -2.56 9.90 9.87
C ALA A 142 -2.92 9.80 11.36
N CYS A 143 -3.24 8.58 11.82
CA CYS A 143 -3.61 8.28 13.21
C CYS A 143 -2.42 8.18 14.17
#